data_AF-A0A9D4AHB7-F1
#
_entry.id   AF-A0A9D4AHB7-F1
#
_cell.length_a   1.000
_cell.length_b   1.000
_cell.length_c   1.000
_cell.angle_alpha   90.00
_cell.angle_beta   90.00
_cell.angle_gamma   90.00
#
_symmetry.space_group_name_H-M   'P 1'
#
loop_
_entity.id
_entity.type
_entity.pdbx_description
1 polymer ?
#
loop_
_entity_poly.entity_id
_entity_poly.type
_entity_poly.pdbx_seq_one_letter_code
_entity_poly.pdbx_strand_id
1 'polypeptide(L)'
;MECLKELCLDGTGIKELLSSIGHLRRLMLLNLKDYSKLESLPSSIGGCEFLKSLILSGYSKLKNFPESLQQLESLEELNLSETAITTPPSFIFHMKNLKFLSLQGCKRPPYRVRSHWRFISRPTQRLILNSMTLKLSAILSGLSSLKELNLDDCNLYDGAILDDIIRLSSLEKLRLSDNNFRTLPTTLGGLSKLTNLVLIDCKRLKSLPELLASIKLWLDGCGSLEAVSNSTTIFNSRVDGYICALNCFKLAEGNDAVTMLKRCIQEGAKVRTTNYHIIIPRSEIPKWFTNQTDDPSDSIIKIQLPPGFLIGRQLVGFAFCCVFFSNFDNKPRRGEHLSHASVIHGRNFYREFRRYDFHLEGKSTRGIHSKLKKCGAQMVYKQDLEEMDQTGDEQ
;
A
#
# COMPACT_ATOMS: atom_id res chain seq x y z
N MET A 1 -22.60 0.71 -35.69
CA MET A 1 -21.88 0.64 -34.39
C MET A 1 -20.42 0.20 -34.54
N GLU A 2 -19.90 -0.06 -35.75
CA GLU A 2 -18.53 -0.58 -35.97
C GLU A 2 -17.39 0.38 -35.55
N CYS A 3 -17.69 1.66 -35.32
CA CYS A 3 -16.74 2.66 -34.83
C CYS A 3 -16.78 2.87 -33.31
N LEU A 4 -17.58 2.11 -32.57
CA LEU A 4 -17.72 2.29 -31.13
C LEU A 4 -16.40 1.92 -30.42
N LYS A 5 -15.84 2.87 -29.67
CA LYS A 5 -14.59 2.70 -28.92
C LYS A 5 -14.81 2.44 -27.43
N GLU A 6 -15.91 2.95 -26.88
CA GLU A 6 -16.21 2.87 -25.46
C GLU A 6 -17.67 2.46 -25.29
N LEU A 7 -17.91 1.45 -24.45
CA LEU A 7 -19.24 0.98 -24.09
C LEU A 7 -19.34 0.90 -22.58
N CYS A 8 -20.09 1.82 -21.99
CA CYS A 8 -20.40 1.84 -20.56
C CYS A 8 -21.84 1.41 -20.35
N LEU A 9 -22.01 0.31 -19.63
CA LEU A 9 -23.29 -0.27 -19.24
C LEU A 9 -23.36 -0.40 -17.70
N ASP A 10 -22.68 0.49 -16.98
CA ASP A 10 -22.62 0.45 -15.53
C ASP A 10 -23.98 0.75 -14.90
N GLY A 11 -24.37 -0.06 -13.91
CA GLY A 11 -25.64 0.08 -13.19
C GLY A 11 -26.90 -0.17 -14.04
N THR A 12 -26.77 -0.82 -15.20
CA THR A 12 -27.90 -1.03 -16.13
C THR A 12 -28.77 -2.26 -15.81
N GLY A 13 -28.39 -3.09 -14.84
CA GLY A 13 -29.14 -4.26 -14.43
C GLY A 13 -29.04 -5.44 -15.39
N ILE A 14 -28.03 -5.47 -16.27
CA ILE A 14 -27.94 -6.46 -17.35
C ILE A 14 -27.77 -7.87 -16.78
N LYS A 15 -28.67 -8.78 -17.19
CA LYS A 15 -28.62 -10.20 -16.82
C LYS A 15 -27.72 -11.02 -17.74
N GLU A 16 -27.64 -10.63 -19.01
CA GLU A 16 -26.89 -11.34 -20.04
C GLU A 16 -26.33 -10.33 -21.06
N LEU A 17 -25.06 -10.52 -21.44
CA LEU A 17 -24.44 -9.75 -22.51
C LEU A 17 -24.64 -10.49 -23.84
N LEU A 18 -25.22 -9.80 -24.83
CA LEU A 18 -25.51 -10.40 -26.14
C LEU A 18 -24.24 -10.76 -26.90
N SER A 19 -24.30 -11.85 -27.68
CA SER A 19 -23.17 -12.33 -28.48
C SER A 19 -22.71 -11.33 -29.56
N SER A 20 -23.54 -10.36 -29.93
CA SER A 20 -23.19 -9.28 -30.86
C SER A 20 -22.05 -8.38 -30.38
N ILE A 21 -21.66 -8.42 -29.10
CA ILE A 21 -20.52 -7.67 -28.56
C ILE A 21 -19.23 -7.95 -29.34
N GLY A 22 -19.04 -9.19 -29.81
CA GLY A 22 -17.87 -9.59 -30.58
C GLY A 22 -17.73 -8.90 -31.94
N HIS A 23 -18.77 -8.24 -32.45
CA HIS A 23 -18.69 -7.46 -33.69
C HIS A 23 -18.09 -6.07 -33.47
N LEU A 24 -17.95 -5.63 -32.21
CA LEU A 24 -17.36 -4.33 -31.86
C LEU A 24 -15.83 -4.39 -31.90
N ARG A 25 -15.26 -4.64 -33.07
CA ARG A 25 -13.81 -4.82 -33.25
C ARG A 25 -13.00 -3.61 -32.80
N ARG A 26 -13.55 -2.39 -32.85
CA ARG A 26 -12.84 -1.16 -32.46
C ARG A 26 -13.02 -0.78 -30.98
N LEU A 27 -13.70 -1.62 -30.20
CA LEU A 27 -13.96 -1.37 -28.79
C LEU A 27 -12.64 -1.41 -28.01
N MET A 28 -12.37 -0.35 -27.27
CA MET A 28 -11.18 -0.17 -26.42
C MET A 28 -11.54 -0.26 -24.93
N LEU A 29 -12.76 0.16 -24.55
CA LEU A 29 -13.25 0.10 -23.18
C LEU A 29 -14.62 -0.57 -23.13
N LEU A 30 -14.74 -1.57 -22.27
CA LEU A 30 -16.00 -2.22 -21.92
C LEU A 30 -16.19 -2.16 -20.41
N ASN A 31 -17.10 -1.30 -19.96
CA ASN A 31 -17.45 -1.16 -18.56
C ASN A 31 -18.83 -1.78 -18.32
N LEU A 32 -18.86 -2.90 -17.60
CA LEU A 32 -20.06 -3.60 -17.19
C LEU A 32 -20.20 -3.57 -15.66
N LYS A 33 -19.60 -2.61 -14.95
CA LYS A 33 -19.70 -2.56 -13.48
C LYS A 33 -21.16 -2.52 -13.04
N ASP A 34 -21.60 -3.52 -12.30
CA ASP A 34 -22.98 -3.61 -11.84
C ASP A 34 -23.10 -4.60 -10.67
N TYR A 35 -24.16 -4.47 -9.89
CA TYR A 35 -24.51 -5.37 -8.79
C TYR A 35 -25.66 -6.31 -9.16
N SER A 36 -25.81 -6.55 -10.46
CA SER A 36 -26.87 -7.36 -11.03
C SER A 36 -26.47 -8.84 -11.13
N LYS A 37 -27.29 -9.66 -11.79
CA LYS A 37 -27.19 -11.13 -11.75
C LYS A 37 -26.45 -11.72 -12.96
N LEU A 38 -25.53 -11.01 -13.60
CA LEU A 38 -24.75 -11.58 -14.71
C LEU A 38 -24.02 -12.83 -14.25
N GLU A 39 -24.34 -13.97 -14.89
CA GLU A 39 -23.79 -15.28 -14.50
C GLU A 39 -22.62 -15.70 -15.40
N SER A 40 -22.56 -15.19 -16.64
CA SER A 40 -21.52 -15.49 -17.62
C SER A 40 -21.35 -14.38 -18.66
N LEU A 41 -20.21 -14.41 -19.35
CA LEU A 41 -19.95 -13.59 -20.54
C LEU A 41 -20.08 -14.47 -21.80
N PRO A 42 -20.57 -13.93 -22.92
CA PRO A 42 -20.63 -14.66 -24.18
C PRO A 42 -19.21 -14.95 -24.69
N SER A 43 -19.01 -16.12 -25.29
CA SER A 43 -17.71 -16.47 -25.90
C SER A 43 -17.30 -15.52 -27.02
N SER A 44 -18.23 -14.82 -27.65
CA SER A 44 -17.92 -13.83 -28.70
C SER A 44 -17.14 -12.60 -28.19
N ILE A 45 -17.02 -12.38 -26.88
CA ILE A 45 -16.23 -11.27 -26.32
C ILE A 45 -14.78 -11.26 -26.82
N GLY A 46 -14.22 -12.43 -27.15
CA GLY A 46 -12.88 -12.55 -27.74
C GLY A 46 -12.71 -11.87 -29.10
N GLY A 47 -13.80 -11.54 -29.80
CA GLY A 47 -13.77 -10.75 -31.04
C GLY A 47 -13.45 -9.26 -30.86
N CYS A 48 -13.41 -8.76 -29.62
CA CYS A 48 -13.01 -7.38 -29.31
C CYS A 48 -11.48 -7.24 -29.26
N GLU A 49 -10.80 -7.52 -30.37
CA GLU A 49 -9.32 -7.65 -30.48
C GLU A 49 -8.53 -6.43 -29.94
N PHE A 50 -9.13 -5.24 -29.97
CA PHE A 50 -8.52 -3.98 -29.54
C PHE A 50 -8.92 -3.53 -28.12
N LEU A 51 -9.62 -4.40 -27.37
CA LEU A 51 -10.07 -4.08 -26.02
C LEU A 51 -8.86 -3.90 -25.10
N LYS A 52 -8.76 -2.70 -24.50
CA LYS A 52 -7.68 -2.33 -23.58
C LYS A 52 -8.12 -2.40 -22.12
N SER A 53 -9.36 -2.04 -21.82
CA SER A 53 -9.90 -2.01 -20.46
C SER A 53 -11.22 -2.76 -20.38
N LEU A 54 -11.26 -3.76 -19.49
CA LEU A 54 -12.44 -4.57 -19.21
C LEU A 54 -12.77 -4.47 -17.72
N ILE A 55 -13.91 -3.85 -17.42
CA ILE A 55 -14.40 -3.65 -16.05
C ILE A 55 -15.63 -4.52 -15.81
N LEU A 56 -15.46 -5.54 -14.96
CA LEU A 56 -16.46 -6.52 -14.56
C LEU A 56 -16.50 -6.58 -13.04
N SER A 57 -17.15 -5.60 -12.42
CA SER A 57 -17.17 -5.48 -10.95
C SER A 57 -18.58 -5.50 -10.39
N GLY A 58 -18.77 -6.15 -9.23
CA GLY A 58 -20.02 -6.21 -8.48
C GLY A 58 -20.88 -7.46 -8.71
N TYR A 59 -20.44 -8.39 -9.55
CA TYR A 59 -21.20 -9.59 -9.92
C TYR A 59 -20.98 -10.76 -8.96
N SER A 60 -21.77 -10.84 -7.90
CA SER A 60 -21.66 -11.85 -6.84
C SER A 60 -21.91 -13.31 -7.28
N LYS A 61 -22.27 -13.55 -8.55
CA LYS A 61 -22.49 -14.87 -9.14
C LYS A 61 -21.53 -15.21 -10.28
N LEU A 62 -20.81 -14.23 -10.82
CA LEU A 62 -19.93 -14.42 -11.96
C LEU A 62 -18.69 -15.18 -11.51
N LYS A 63 -18.67 -16.48 -11.79
CA LYS A 63 -17.57 -17.38 -11.44
C LYS A 63 -16.83 -17.89 -12.67
N ASN A 64 -17.56 -18.10 -13.76
CA ASN A 64 -17.04 -18.69 -14.99
C ASN A 64 -16.84 -17.61 -16.03
N PHE A 65 -15.71 -17.69 -16.71
CA PHE A 65 -15.32 -16.76 -17.76
C PHE A 65 -15.03 -17.58 -19.02
N PRO A 66 -15.43 -17.10 -20.21
CA PRO A 66 -15.17 -17.83 -21.44
C PRO A 66 -13.66 -17.84 -21.75
N GLU A 67 -13.17 -18.97 -22.27
CA GLU A 67 -11.75 -19.11 -22.67
C GLU A 67 -11.35 -18.12 -23.77
N SER A 68 -12.31 -17.63 -24.55
CA SER A 68 -12.09 -16.62 -25.59
C SER A 68 -11.55 -15.29 -25.07
N LEU A 69 -11.61 -15.01 -23.76
CA LEU A 69 -10.91 -13.85 -23.18
C LEU A 69 -9.39 -13.92 -23.37
N GLN A 70 -8.82 -15.11 -23.61
CA GLN A 70 -7.43 -15.27 -24.00
C GLN A 70 -7.09 -14.56 -25.33
N GLN A 71 -8.07 -14.33 -26.21
CA GLN A 71 -7.89 -13.65 -27.50
C GLN A 71 -7.74 -12.13 -27.36
N LEU A 72 -7.99 -11.57 -26.17
CA LEU A 72 -7.85 -10.15 -25.89
C LEU A 72 -6.38 -9.78 -25.65
N GLU A 73 -5.55 -9.93 -26.67
CA GLU A 73 -4.10 -9.70 -26.58
C GLU A 73 -3.75 -8.24 -26.24
N SER A 74 -4.63 -7.28 -26.60
CA SER A 74 -4.47 -5.86 -26.33
C SER A 74 -4.85 -5.43 -24.90
N LEU A 75 -5.32 -6.35 -24.05
CA LEU A 75 -5.86 -5.99 -22.74
C LEU A 75 -4.76 -5.52 -21.79
N GLU A 76 -4.91 -4.30 -21.28
CA GLU A 76 -3.98 -3.65 -20.36
C GLU A 76 -4.57 -3.56 -18.94
N GLU A 77 -5.90 -3.48 -18.82
CA GLU A 77 -6.60 -3.33 -17.54
C GLU A 77 -7.75 -4.34 -17.41
N LEU A 78 -7.72 -5.10 -16.31
CA LEU A 78 -8.75 -6.07 -15.97
C LEU A 78 -9.22 -5.88 -14.53
N ASN A 79 -10.48 -5.49 -14.36
CA ASN A 79 -11.09 -5.36 -13.05
C ASN A 79 -12.18 -6.44 -12.88
N LEU A 80 -11.94 -7.39 -11.99
CA LEU A 80 -12.87 -8.47 -11.62
C LEU A 80 -13.35 -8.34 -10.16
N SER A 81 -13.34 -7.13 -9.61
CA SER A 81 -13.63 -6.90 -8.19
C SER A 81 -15.05 -7.31 -7.81
N GLU A 82 -15.24 -7.87 -6.63
CA GLU A 82 -16.54 -8.28 -6.07
C GLU A 82 -17.25 -9.32 -6.94
N THR A 83 -16.48 -10.16 -7.65
CA THR A 83 -16.99 -11.31 -8.40
C THR A 83 -16.93 -12.60 -7.57
N ALA A 84 -17.60 -13.65 -8.03
CA ALA A 84 -17.61 -14.96 -7.36
C ALA A 84 -16.38 -15.83 -7.69
N ILE A 85 -15.29 -15.22 -8.15
CA ILE A 85 -14.05 -15.92 -8.51
C ILE A 85 -13.44 -16.53 -7.26
N THR A 86 -13.43 -17.87 -7.21
CA THR A 86 -12.72 -18.62 -6.18
C THR A 86 -11.34 -19.09 -6.64
N THR A 87 -11.18 -19.22 -7.96
CA THR A 87 -9.95 -19.65 -8.63
C THR A 87 -9.79 -18.75 -9.85
N PRO A 88 -8.64 -18.09 -10.01
CA PRO A 88 -8.34 -17.27 -11.17
C PRO A 88 -8.55 -18.09 -12.45
N PRO A 89 -9.27 -17.54 -13.43
CA PRO A 89 -9.45 -18.21 -14.71
C PRO A 89 -8.12 -18.29 -15.47
N SER A 90 -7.92 -19.39 -16.20
CA SER A 90 -6.65 -19.73 -16.86
C SER A 90 -6.22 -18.76 -17.96
N PHE A 91 -7.16 -18.03 -18.56
CA PHE A 91 -6.83 -17.04 -19.59
C PHE A 91 -5.92 -15.92 -19.07
N ILE A 92 -5.98 -15.59 -17.76
CA ILE A 92 -5.18 -14.51 -17.16
C ILE A 92 -3.68 -14.79 -17.35
N PHE A 93 -3.28 -16.06 -17.42
CA PHE A 93 -1.88 -16.47 -17.61
C PHE A 93 -1.32 -16.09 -19.00
N HIS A 94 -2.19 -15.82 -19.97
CA HIS A 94 -1.80 -15.50 -21.35
C HIS A 94 -1.80 -13.99 -21.63
N MET A 95 -2.25 -13.17 -20.67
CA MET A 95 -2.38 -11.72 -20.83
C MET A 95 -1.05 -10.98 -20.61
N LYS A 96 -0.15 -11.11 -21.58
CA LYS A 96 1.22 -10.55 -21.53
C LYS A 96 1.28 -9.02 -21.44
N ASN A 97 0.22 -8.32 -21.87
CA ASN A 97 0.16 -6.86 -21.87
C ASN A 97 -0.58 -6.29 -20.65
N LEU A 98 -1.06 -7.14 -19.74
CA LEU A 98 -1.82 -6.71 -18.58
C LEU A 98 -0.95 -5.91 -17.61
N LYS A 99 -1.35 -4.67 -17.35
CA LYS A 99 -0.67 -3.72 -16.45
C LYS A 99 -1.42 -3.57 -15.13
N PHE A 100 -2.74 -3.69 -15.14
CA PHE A 100 -3.59 -3.59 -13.95
C PHE A 100 -4.49 -4.81 -13.79
N LEU A 101 -4.47 -5.43 -12.61
CA LEU A 101 -5.36 -6.51 -12.23
C LEU A 101 -5.96 -6.23 -10.86
N SER A 102 -7.30 -6.25 -10.77
CA SER A 102 -8.01 -6.19 -9.51
C SER A 102 -8.92 -7.40 -9.31
N LEU A 103 -8.71 -8.09 -8.18
CA LEU A 103 -9.56 -9.17 -7.68
C LEU A 103 -10.17 -8.79 -6.32
N GLN A 104 -10.27 -7.49 -6.03
CA GLN A 104 -10.71 -7.00 -4.73
C GLN A 104 -12.06 -7.57 -4.35
N GLY A 105 -12.25 -8.00 -3.10
CA GLY A 105 -13.56 -8.45 -2.63
C GLY A 105 -14.05 -9.77 -3.25
N CYS A 106 -13.25 -10.42 -4.11
CA CYS A 106 -13.48 -11.82 -4.45
C CYS A 106 -13.38 -12.61 -3.15
N LYS A 107 -14.38 -13.43 -2.82
CA LYS A 107 -14.38 -14.24 -1.58
C LYS A 107 -15.08 -15.56 -1.82
N ARG A 108 -14.58 -16.63 -1.21
CA ARG A 108 -15.34 -17.89 -1.15
C ARG A 108 -16.51 -17.70 -0.19
N PRO A 109 -17.74 -18.15 -0.53
CA PRO A 109 -18.82 -18.19 0.45
C PRO A 109 -18.36 -18.99 1.68
N PRO A 110 -18.66 -18.54 2.92
CA PRO A 110 -18.32 -19.30 4.10
C PRO A 110 -18.94 -20.70 3.98
N TYR A 111 -18.14 -21.74 4.19
CA TYR A 111 -18.61 -23.12 4.17
C TYR A 111 -19.70 -23.27 5.25
N ARG A 112 -20.97 -23.32 4.85
CA ARG A 112 -22.05 -23.73 5.75
C ARG A 112 -21.93 -25.24 5.95
N VAL A 113 -21.25 -25.65 7.03
CA VAL A 113 -21.39 -27.03 7.53
C VAL A 113 -22.87 -27.21 7.85
N ARG A 114 -23.58 -28.08 7.13
CA ARG A 114 -24.87 -28.61 7.62
C ARG A 114 -24.57 -29.29 8.95
N SER A 115 -25.07 -28.74 10.05
CA SER A 115 -24.81 -29.13 11.43
C SER A 115 -25.33 -30.55 11.72
N HIS A 116 -24.60 -31.59 11.30
CA HIS A 116 -24.90 -32.97 11.70
C HIS A 116 -23.67 -33.77 12.16
N TRP A 117 -22.47 -33.18 12.20
CA TRP A 117 -21.27 -33.86 12.68
C TRP A 117 -20.71 -33.14 13.91
N ARG A 118 -21.31 -33.45 15.07
CA ARG A 118 -20.64 -33.31 16.37
C ARG A 118 -19.63 -34.44 16.48
N PHE A 119 -18.44 -34.10 17.00
CA PHE A 119 -17.29 -34.99 17.26
C PHE A 119 -16.42 -35.31 16.03
N ILE A 120 -15.37 -34.49 15.84
CA ILE A 120 -13.95 -34.88 16.02
C ILE A 120 -13.18 -33.58 16.19
N SER A 121 -12.59 -33.43 17.36
CA SER A 121 -11.74 -32.33 17.79
C SER A 121 -10.31 -32.52 17.25
N ARG A 122 -9.96 -31.76 16.21
CA ARG A 122 -8.58 -31.34 15.92
C ARG A 122 -8.58 -29.85 15.52
N PRO A 123 -7.94 -28.93 16.28
CA PRO A 123 -8.01 -27.50 16.01
C PRO A 123 -7.17 -27.01 14.82
N THR A 124 -6.32 -27.85 14.22
CA THR A 124 -5.20 -27.34 13.38
C THR A 124 -5.38 -27.46 11.87
N GLN A 125 -6.38 -28.17 11.35
CA GLN A 125 -6.63 -28.27 9.88
C GLN A 125 -7.89 -27.51 9.40
N ARG A 126 -8.71 -26.97 10.31
CA ARG A 126 -10.02 -26.36 9.98
C ARG A 126 -9.96 -24.92 9.45
N LEU A 127 -8.85 -24.21 9.63
CA LEU A 127 -8.73 -22.80 9.22
C LEU A 127 -8.19 -22.63 7.79
N ILE A 128 -7.55 -23.66 7.21
CA ILE A 128 -6.92 -23.60 5.88
C ILE A 128 -7.95 -23.78 4.76
N LEU A 129 -9.05 -24.50 5.01
CA LEU A 129 -10.11 -24.80 4.03
C LEU A 129 -11.03 -23.60 3.69
N ASN A 130 -10.93 -22.50 4.43
CA ASN A 130 -11.79 -21.32 4.28
C ASN A 130 -11.06 -20.09 3.71
N SER A 131 -9.75 -20.17 3.48
CA SER A 131 -9.01 -19.14 2.74
C SER A 131 -9.43 -19.20 1.28
N MET A 132 -9.48 -18.05 0.58
CA MET A 132 -9.36 -18.13 -0.87
C MET A 132 -8.01 -18.80 -1.14
N THR A 133 -8.02 -20.06 -1.58
CA THR A 133 -6.83 -20.67 -2.17
C THR A 133 -6.73 -20.10 -3.57
N LEU A 134 -6.49 -18.79 -3.69
CA LEU A 134 -5.72 -18.32 -4.83
C LEU A 134 -4.43 -19.10 -4.71
N LYS A 135 -4.31 -20.22 -5.42
CA LYS A 135 -2.99 -20.79 -5.70
C LYS A 135 -2.32 -19.77 -6.62
N LEU A 136 -1.86 -18.67 -6.00
CA LEU A 136 -1.20 -17.55 -6.66
C LEU A 136 0.00 -18.04 -7.45
N SER A 137 0.62 -19.17 -7.05
CA SER A 137 1.69 -19.84 -7.79
C SER A 137 1.39 -20.09 -9.27
N ALA A 138 0.14 -20.39 -9.63
CA ALA A 138 -0.25 -20.56 -11.04
C ALA A 138 -0.52 -19.22 -11.76
N ILE A 139 -0.95 -18.19 -11.01
CA ILE A 139 -1.32 -16.86 -11.51
C ILE A 139 -0.11 -16.07 -12.00
N LEU A 140 0.99 -16.19 -11.26
CA LEU A 140 2.13 -15.27 -11.37
C LEU A 140 3.07 -15.64 -12.52
N SER A 141 2.87 -16.81 -13.15
CA SER A 141 3.72 -17.34 -14.23
C SER A 141 3.56 -16.64 -15.59
N GLY A 142 2.62 -15.72 -15.76
CA GLY A 142 2.35 -15.05 -17.06
C GLY A 142 2.18 -13.53 -16.99
N LEU A 143 2.22 -12.95 -15.80
CA LEU A 143 1.90 -11.55 -15.54
C LEU A 143 3.15 -10.69 -15.36
N SER A 144 4.17 -10.89 -16.20
CA SER A 144 5.46 -10.19 -16.09
C SER A 144 5.37 -8.68 -16.37
N SER A 145 4.34 -8.22 -17.07
CA SER A 145 4.08 -6.80 -17.36
C SER A 145 3.20 -6.11 -16.31
N LEU A 146 2.70 -6.85 -15.32
CA LEU A 146 1.77 -6.32 -14.33
C LEU A 146 2.45 -5.29 -13.44
N LYS A 147 1.88 -4.08 -13.41
CA LYS A 147 2.36 -2.94 -12.63
C LYS A 147 1.57 -2.76 -11.33
N GLU A 148 0.27 -3.02 -11.37
CA GLU A 148 -0.59 -2.90 -10.18
C GLU A 148 -1.44 -4.16 -9.97
N LEU A 149 -1.36 -4.68 -8.74
CA LEU A 149 -2.15 -5.81 -8.27
C LEU A 149 -2.96 -5.41 -7.04
N ASN A 150 -4.29 -5.51 -7.15
CA ASN A 150 -5.21 -5.25 -6.04
C ASN A 150 -5.89 -6.55 -5.56
N LEU A 151 -5.53 -6.97 -4.35
CA LEU A 151 -6.07 -8.14 -3.63
C LEU A 151 -6.69 -7.71 -2.29
N ASP A 152 -7.18 -6.46 -2.21
CA ASP A 152 -7.91 -5.97 -1.04
C ASP A 152 -9.14 -6.86 -0.77
N ASP A 153 -9.41 -7.15 0.50
CA ASP A 153 -10.63 -7.85 0.93
C ASP A 153 -10.82 -9.26 0.31
N CYS A 154 -9.72 -9.99 0.08
CA CYS A 154 -9.72 -11.33 -0.52
C CYS A 154 -9.77 -12.48 0.51
N ASN A 155 -9.87 -12.18 1.80
CA ASN A 155 -9.82 -13.18 2.89
C ASN A 155 -8.56 -14.08 2.83
N LEU A 156 -7.40 -13.48 2.54
CA LEU A 156 -6.10 -14.16 2.49
C LEU A 156 -5.58 -14.46 3.90
N TYR A 157 -5.00 -15.64 4.10
CA TYR A 157 -4.34 -16.09 5.34
C TYR A 157 -2.84 -16.34 5.11
N ASP A 158 -2.13 -16.74 6.17
CA ASP A 158 -0.71 -17.12 6.09
C ASP A 158 -0.50 -18.20 5.01
N GLY A 159 0.49 -17.99 4.14
CA GLY A 159 0.81 -18.88 3.02
C GLY A 159 -0.13 -18.77 1.80
N ALA A 160 -1.16 -17.91 1.83
CA ALA A 160 -2.00 -17.67 0.65
C ALA A 160 -1.23 -16.90 -0.45
N ILE A 161 -0.35 -15.99 -0.05
CA ILE A 161 0.62 -15.35 -0.94
C ILE A 161 1.86 -16.25 -0.92
N LEU A 162 2.04 -17.02 -2.00
CA LEU A 162 3.18 -17.93 -2.16
C LEU A 162 4.45 -17.16 -2.55
N ASP A 163 5.59 -17.83 -2.37
CA ASP A 163 6.93 -17.29 -2.66
C ASP A 163 7.18 -16.93 -4.13
N ASP A 164 6.30 -17.37 -5.03
CA ASP A 164 6.34 -17.04 -6.46
C ASP A 164 5.97 -15.57 -6.78
N ILE A 165 5.59 -14.74 -5.79
CA ILE A 165 5.25 -13.32 -6.03
C ILE A 165 6.37 -12.55 -6.73
N ILE A 166 7.62 -12.97 -6.51
CA ILE A 166 8.82 -12.43 -7.16
C ILE A 166 8.78 -12.49 -8.69
N ARG A 167 7.96 -13.37 -9.28
CA ARG A 167 7.77 -13.46 -10.74
C ARG A 167 7.08 -12.24 -11.34
N LEU A 168 6.38 -11.44 -10.53
CA LEU A 168 5.83 -10.15 -10.93
C LEU A 168 6.93 -9.08 -10.97
N SER A 169 7.92 -9.27 -11.83
CA SER A 169 9.12 -8.42 -11.92
C SER A 169 8.85 -6.98 -12.35
N SER A 170 7.64 -6.68 -12.86
CA SER A 170 7.20 -5.32 -13.19
C SER A 170 6.28 -4.68 -12.15
N LEU A 171 6.00 -5.35 -11.02
CA LEU A 171 5.04 -4.86 -10.04
C LEU A 171 5.56 -3.61 -9.34
N GLU A 172 4.81 -2.52 -9.49
CA GLU A 172 5.08 -1.21 -8.91
C GLU A 172 4.18 -0.97 -7.68
N LYS A 173 2.95 -1.50 -7.68
CA LYS A 173 1.97 -1.27 -6.62
C LYS A 173 1.23 -2.55 -6.22
N LEU A 174 1.22 -2.84 -4.93
CA LEU A 174 0.55 -3.99 -4.34
C LEU A 174 -0.43 -3.54 -3.24
N ARG A 175 -1.70 -3.95 -3.35
CA ARG A 175 -2.74 -3.67 -2.36
C ARG A 175 -3.23 -4.97 -1.73
N LEU A 176 -3.19 -5.05 -0.40
CA LEU A 176 -3.45 -6.25 0.40
C LEU A 176 -4.32 -5.97 1.62
N SER A 177 -5.08 -4.87 1.60
CA SER A 177 -5.94 -4.40 2.70
C SER A 177 -7.03 -5.42 3.04
N ASP A 178 -7.59 -5.35 4.25
CA ASP A 178 -8.74 -6.14 4.70
C ASP A 178 -8.54 -7.67 4.57
N ASN A 179 -7.32 -8.14 4.82
CA ASN A 179 -6.97 -9.55 4.81
C ASN A 179 -6.63 -10.08 6.21
N ASN A 180 -6.52 -11.41 6.34
CA ASN A 180 -6.45 -12.14 7.61
C ASN A 180 -5.11 -12.81 7.89
N PHE A 181 -4.08 -12.49 7.12
CA PHE A 181 -2.70 -12.94 7.33
C PHE A 181 -2.09 -12.27 8.57
N ARG A 182 -1.20 -13.00 9.23
CA ARG A 182 -0.34 -12.57 10.33
C ARG A 182 1.03 -12.12 9.83
N THR A 183 1.50 -12.69 8.73
CA THR A 183 2.78 -12.36 8.10
C THR A 183 2.65 -12.34 6.59
N LEU A 184 3.53 -11.60 5.93
CA LEU A 184 3.72 -11.65 4.47
C LEU A 184 4.98 -12.48 4.15
N PRO A 185 5.06 -13.11 2.96
CA PRO A 185 6.22 -13.92 2.59
C PRO A 185 7.49 -13.07 2.49
N THR A 186 8.63 -13.62 2.91
CA THR A 186 9.94 -12.94 2.89
C THR A 186 10.39 -12.58 1.47
N THR A 187 9.97 -13.38 0.49
CA THR A 187 10.20 -13.15 -0.95
C THR A 187 9.59 -11.87 -1.49
N LEU A 188 8.65 -11.23 -0.77
CA LEU A 188 8.12 -9.91 -1.13
C LEU A 188 9.23 -8.86 -1.24
N GLY A 189 10.29 -8.98 -0.43
CA GLY A 189 11.46 -8.12 -0.49
C GLY A 189 12.21 -8.19 -1.82
N GLY A 190 12.06 -9.28 -2.59
CA GLY A 190 12.71 -9.46 -3.90
C GLY A 190 12.07 -8.69 -5.06
N LEU A 191 10.95 -7.99 -4.84
CA LEU A 191 10.29 -7.19 -5.88
C LEU A 191 11.01 -5.86 -6.10
N SER A 192 11.99 -5.85 -7.01
CA SER A 192 12.89 -4.71 -7.25
C SER A 192 12.21 -3.42 -7.74
N LYS A 193 11.03 -3.52 -8.37
CA LYS A 193 10.26 -2.36 -8.87
C LYS A 193 9.12 -1.94 -7.95
N LEU A 194 8.87 -2.66 -6.85
CA LEU A 194 7.79 -2.32 -5.95
C LEU A 194 8.08 -0.97 -5.29
N THR A 195 7.18 -0.02 -5.49
CA THR A 195 7.27 1.34 -4.94
C THR A 195 6.15 1.62 -3.96
N ASN A 196 5.01 0.94 -4.06
CA ASN A 196 3.85 1.20 -3.21
C ASN A 196 3.28 -0.10 -2.62
N LEU A 197 3.23 -0.21 -1.30
CA LEU A 197 2.56 -1.30 -0.57
C LEU A 197 1.47 -0.72 0.32
N VAL A 198 0.22 -1.13 0.08
CA VAL A 198 -0.97 -0.64 0.81
C VAL A 198 -1.59 -1.76 1.63
N LEU A 199 -1.67 -1.54 2.94
CA LEU A 199 -2.15 -2.45 3.96
C LEU A 199 -3.07 -1.71 4.93
N ILE A 200 -4.37 -1.68 4.62
CA ILE A 200 -5.38 -1.05 5.46
C ILE A 200 -6.22 -2.13 6.15
N ASP A 201 -6.59 -1.95 7.41
CA ASP A 201 -7.44 -2.83 8.21
C ASP A 201 -6.95 -4.30 8.29
N CYS A 202 -5.64 -4.55 8.16
CA CYS A 202 -5.03 -5.88 8.34
C CYS A 202 -4.85 -6.20 9.84
N LYS A 203 -5.97 -6.42 10.54
CA LYS A 203 -6.04 -6.49 12.01
C LYS A 203 -5.22 -7.60 12.66
N ARG A 204 -4.84 -8.64 11.92
CA ARG A 204 -4.07 -9.80 12.42
C ARG A 204 -2.60 -9.76 12.06
N LEU A 205 -2.19 -8.85 11.19
CA LEU A 205 -0.81 -8.67 10.76
C LEU A 205 0.03 -8.33 11.98
N LYS A 206 1.08 -9.11 12.23
CA LYS A 206 2.01 -8.95 13.37
C LYS A 206 3.34 -8.37 12.94
N SER A 207 3.84 -8.79 11.78
CA SER A 207 5.12 -8.33 11.25
C SER A 207 5.11 -8.23 9.74
N LEU A 208 5.92 -7.31 9.22
CA LEU A 208 6.24 -7.20 7.80
C LEU A 208 7.61 -7.82 7.51
N PRO A 209 7.82 -8.47 6.35
CA PRO A 209 9.12 -8.99 5.93
C PRO A 209 10.11 -7.85 5.68
N GLU A 210 11.40 -8.20 5.57
CA GLU A 210 12.41 -7.25 5.10
C GLU A 210 12.13 -6.87 3.65
N LEU A 211 12.07 -5.56 3.39
CA LEU A 211 11.78 -5.01 2.08
C LEU A 211 13.06 -4.41 1.51
N LEU A 212 13.55 -4.93 0.37
CA LEU A 212 14.84 -4.53 -0.22
C LEU A 212 14.74 -3.32 -1.16
N ALA A 213 13.52 -2.89 -1.49
CA ALA A 213 13.23 -1.78 -2.38
C ALA A 213 12.67 -0.59 -1.61
N SER A 214 12.89 0.62 -2.15
CA SER A 214 12.31 1.81 -1.56
C SER A 214 10.82 1.92 -1.82
N ILE A 215 10.05 1.70 -0.76
CA ILE A 215 8.61 1.52 -0.82
C ILE A 215 7.91 2.58 0.03
N LYS A 216 6.93 3.23 -0.56
CA LYS A 216 5.85 3.94 0.11
C LYS A 216 4.94 2.90 0.78
N LEU A 217 5.11 2.77 2.09
CA LEU A 217 4.37 1.84 2.92
C LEU A 217 3.19 2.57 3.55
N TRP A 218 1.97 2.19 3.15
CA TRP A 218 0.73 2.70 3.73
C TRP A 218 0.11 1.64 4.64
N LEU A 219 0.08 1.92 5.92
CA LEU A 219 -0.47 1.12 7.00
C LEU A 219 -1.59 1.94 7.68
N ASP A 220 -2.79 1.39 7.76
CA ASP A 220 -3.87 2.01 8.54
C ASP A 220 -4.71 0.93 9.20
N GLY A 221 -5.07 1.08 10.49
CA GLY A 221 -5.91 0.11 11.20
C GLY A 221 -5.26 -1.26 11.45
N CYS A 222 -3.96 -1.40 11.25
CA CYS A 222 -3.19 -2.62 11.53
C CYS A 222 -2.80 -2.69 13.02
N GLY A 223 -3.79 -2.80 13.90
CA GLY A 223 -3.58 -2.69 15.35
C GLY A 223 -2.76 -3.82 16.01
N SER A 224 -2.58 -4.96 15.34
CA SER A 224 -1.74 -6.07 15.84
C SER A 224 -0.28 -5.99 15.38
N LEU A 225 0.07 -5.04 14.52
CA LEU A 225 1.41 -4.93 13.95
C LEU A 225 2.37 -4.49 15.04
N GLU A 226 3.34 -5.33 15.38
CA GLU A 226 4.32 -5.13 16.45
C GLU A 226 5.64 -4.59 15.89
N ALA A 227 6.03 -5.04 14.69
CA ALA A 227 7.25 -4.60 14.04
C ALA A 227 7.12 -4.50 12.52
N VAL A 228 7.72 -3.48 11.94
CA VAL A 228 8.13 -3.48 10.54
C VAL A 228 9.57 -3.96 10.57
N SER A 229 9.85 -5.18 10.06
CA SER A 229 11.20 -5.75 10.14
C SER A 229 12.24 -4.72 9.72
N ASN A 230 13.34 -4.67 10.48
CA ASN A 230 14.46 -3.72 10.38
C ASN A 230 15.02 -3.67 8.96
N SER A 231 14.34 -2.99 8.05
CA SER A 231 14.84 -2.86 6.70
C SER A 231 15.87 -1.75 6.67
N THR A 232 17.11 -2.19 6.65
CA THR A 232 18.28 -1.42 6.23
C THR A 232 18.20 -1.01 4.76
N THR A 233 17.21 -1.50 4.01
CA THR A 233 17.14 -1.47 2.53
C THR A 233 15.89 -0.81 1.93
N ILE A 234 14.89 -0.37 2.72
CA ILE A 234 13.70 0.43 2.25
C ILE A 234 14.13 1.79 1.66
N PHE A 235 15.42 2.11 1.61
CA PHE A 235 15.86 3.49 1.36
C PHE A 235 16.93 3.62 0.26
N ASN A 236 17.10 2.58 -0.56
CA ASN A 236 18.16 2.53 -1.59
C ASN A 236 17.79 3.18 -2.94
N SER A 237 16.88 4.17 -2.98
CA SER A 237 16.45 4.82 -4.23
C SER A 237 16.34 6.34 -4.10
N ARG A 238 16.43 7.07 -5.23
CA ARG A 238 16.21 8.54 -5.31
C ARG A 238 14.76 8.98 -5.04
N VAL A 239 13.86 8.06 -4.71
CA VAL A 239 12.46 8.34 -4.40
C VAL A 239 12.30 8.46 -2.87
N ASP A 240 11.59 9.49 -2.42
CA ASP A 240 11.36 9.73 -0.99
C ASP A 240 10.72 8.50 -0.31
N GLY A 241 11.39 7.98 0.73
CA GLY A 241 10.88 6.89 1.55
C GLY A 241 9.76 7.38 2.47
N TYR A 242 8.58 6.78 2.37
CA TYR A 242 7.38 7.22 3.08
C TYR A 242 6.75 6.05 3.84
N ILE A 243 6.80 6.09 5.17
CA ILE A 243 6.07 5.15 6.03
C ILE A 243 4.94 5.91 6.70
N CYS A 244 3.71 5.54 6.40
CA CYS A 244 2.54 6.07 7.10
C CYS A 244 1.79 4.94 7.77
N ALA A 245 1.90 4.87 9.08
CA ALA A 245 1.23 3.92 9.95
C ALA A 245 0.20 4.68 10.80
N LEU A 246 -1.04 4.71 10.34
CA LEU A 246 -2.18 5.27 11.07
C LEU A 246 -2.84 4.16 11.90
N ASN A 247 -3.24 4.47 13.13
CA ASN A 247 -3.95 3.51 14.01
C ASN A 247 -3.21 2.17 14.23
N CYS A 248 -1.88 2.13 14.06
CA CYS A 248 -1.00 0.99 14.34
C CYS A 248 -0.39 1.10 15.75
N PHE A 249 -1.23 1.04 16.79
CA PHE A 249 -0.83 1.39 18.16
C PHE A 249 0.29 0.50 18.73
N LYS A 250 0.23 -0.82 18.52
CA LYS A 250 1.30 -1.73 18.94
C LYS A 250 2.65 -1.45 18.30
N LEU A 251 2.64 -0.98 17.05
CA LEU A 251 3.88 -0.62 16.35
C LEU A 251 4.56 0.56 17.05
N ALA A 252 3.76 1.50 17.55
CA ALA A 252 4.25 2.69 18.25
C ALA A 252 4.78 2.40 19.67
N GLU A 253 4.32 1.31 20.30
CA GLU A 253 4.80 0.81 21.59
C GLU A 253 6.19 0.16 21.44
N GLY A 254 6.36 -0.70 20.42
CA GLY A 254 7.58 -1.51 20.24
C GLY A 254 8.71 -0.85 19.44
N ASN A 255 8.42 0.17 18.63
CA ASN A 255 9.44 0.91 17.87
C ASN A 255 9.41 2.38 18.27
N ASP A 256 10.46 2.86 18.95
CA ASP A 256 10.62 4.29 19.13
C ASP A 256 10.75 4.96 17.75
N ALA A 257 9.82 5.84 17.42
CA ALA A 257 9.79 6.55 16.15
C ALA A 257 11.12 7.28 15.89
N VAL A 258 11.83 7.68 16.97
CA VAL A 258 13.18 8.23 16.91
C VAL A 258 14.19 7.20 16.41
N THR A 259 14.19 5.97 16.93
CA THR A 259 15.09 4.89 16.47
C THR A 259 14.85 4.58 14.99
N MET A 260 13.58 4.52 14.56
CA MET A 260 13.25 4.36 13.14
C MET A 260 13.79 5.52 12.30
N LEU A 261 13.62 6.76 12.77
CA LEU A 261 14.09 7.97 12.08
C LEU A 261 15.61 8.05 12.02
N LYS A 262 16.32 7.80 13.13
CA LYS A 262 17.80 7.77 13.19
C LYS A 262 18.37 6.78 12.18
N ARG A 263 17.79 5.57 12.11
CA ARG A 263 18.18 4.56 11.11
C ARG A 263 17.93 5.03 9.67
N CYS A 264 16.79 5.66 9.40
CA CYS A 264 16.51 6.24 8.07
C CYS A 264 17.56 7.30 7.69
N ILE A 265 17.99 8.12 8.64
CA ILE A 265 19.01 9.16 8.43
C ILE A 265 20.39 8.53 8.15
N GLN A 266 20.79 7.49 8.91
CA GLN A 266 22.05 6.76 8.71
C GLN A 266 22.16 6.17 7.29
N GLU A 267 21.09 5.51 6.83
CA GLU A 267 21.08 4.89 5.50
C GLU A 267 20.91 5.92 4.38
N GLY A 268 20.09 6.94 4.57
CA GLY A 268 19.90 8.02 3.60
C GLY A 268 21.14 8.84 3.32
N ALA A 269 21.98 9.04 4.33
CA ALA A 269 23.29 9.68 4.18
C ALA A 269 24.20 8.93 3.18
N LYS A 270 24.00 7.62 2.98
CA LYS A 270 24.76 6.80 2.02
C LYS A 270 24.28 6.99 0.58
N VAL A 271 22.98 7.28 0.36
CA VAL A 271 22.32 7.20 -0.97
C VAL A 271 21.95 8.59 -1.54
N ARG A 272 22.21 9.69 -0.82
CA ARG A 272 21.90 11.10 -1.21
C ARG A 272 20.41 11.40 -1.39
N THR A 273 19.57 10.69 -0.67
CA THR A 273 18.13 10.93 -0.56
C THR A 273 17.84 12.21 0.22
N THR A 274 16.81 12.96 -0.20
CA THR A 274 16.59 14.32 0.30
C THR A 274 15.59 14.44 1.43
N ASN A 275 14.53 13.60 1.47
CA ASN A 275 13.48 13.71 2.48
C ASN A 275 12.95 12.33 2.95
N TYR A 276 12.59 12.25 4.23
CA TYR A 276 12.02 11.06 4.86
C TYR A 276 10.81 11.43 5.71
N HIS A 277 9.77 10.61 5.64
CA HIS A 277 8.53 10.86 6.36
C HIS A 277 8.05 9.59 7.06
N ILE A 278 7.85 9.72 8.37
CA ILE A 278 7.34 8.66 9.24
C ILE A 278 6.12 9.24 9.96
N ILE A 279 4.96 8.59 9.79
CA ILE A 279 3.74 8.90 10.52
C ILE A 279 3.38 7.66 11.35
N ILE A 280 3.29 7.80 12.67
CA ILE A 280 3.02 6.73 13.64
C ILE A 280 2.06 7.29 14.71
N PRO A 281 1.13 6.51 15.27
CA PRO A 281 0.24 7.00 16.32
C PRO A 281 1.02 7.30 17.61
N ARG A 282 1.14 8.58 17.96
CA ARG A 282 1.63 9.06 19.26
C ARG A 282 0.98 10.39 19.62
N SER A 283 0.95 10.70 20.91
CA SER A 283 0.39 11.94 21.45
C SER A 283 1.44 12.97 21.88
N GLU A 284 2.70 12.55 21.98
CA GLU A 284 3.79 13.35 22.55
C GLU A 284 5.00 13.41 21.60
N ILE A 285 5.71 14.53 21.63
CA ILE A 285 6.98 14.69 20.93
C ILE A 285 8.06 13.90 21.69
N PRO A 286 8.84 13.04 21.03
CA PRO A 286 9.93 12.31 21.69
C PRO A 286 10.95 13.26 22.35
N LYS A 287 11.49 12.87 23.52
CA LYS A 287 12.48 13.67 24.26
C LYS A 287 13.76 13.98 23.47
N TRP A 288 14.04 13.21 22.41
CA TRP A 288 15.16 13.45 21.51
C TRP A 288 15.08 14.80 20.77
N PHE A 289 13.89 15.36 20.58
CA PHE A 289 13.75 16.71 20.02
C PHE A 289 13.98 17.75 21.11
N THR A 290 15.09 18.48 21.05
CA THR A 290 15.43 19.48 22.08
C THR A 290 14.62 20.77 21.97
N ASN A 291 14.25 21.17 20.76
CA ASN A 291 13.41 22.36 20.54
C ASN A 291 11.97 21.91 20.34
N GLN A 292 11.11 22.11 21.34
CA GLN A 292 9.69 21.75 21.29
C GLN A 292 8.81 22.95 21.63
N THR A 293 7.61 23.00 21.04
CA THR A 293 6.55 23.92 21.46
C THR A 293 5.22 23.17 21.52
N ASP A 294 4.47 23.47 22.58
CA ASP A 294 3.11 22.98 22.83
C ASP A 294 2.05 24.05 22.51
N ASP A 295 2.47 25.21 22.00
CA ASP A 295 1.56 26.30 21.65
C ASP A 295 0.99 26.12 20.22
N PRO A 296 -0.31 25.81 20.07
CA PRO A 296 -0.93 25.64 18.76
C PRO A 296 -1.06 26.96 17.97
N SER A 297 -0.90 28.12 18.61
CA SER A 297 -0.92 29.43 17.95
C SER A 297 0.44 29.84 17.37
N ASP A 298 1.53 29.29 17.91
CA ASP A 298 2.90 29.51 17.44
C ASP A 298 3.42 28.22 16.78
N SER A 299 2.85 27.89 15.62
CA SER A 299 3.24 26.73 14.79
C SER A 299 4.63 26.85 14.15
N ILE A 300 5.48 27.74 14.67
CA ILE A 300 6.79 28.10 14.14
C ILE A 300 7.85 27.75 15.17
N ILE A 301 8.72 26.79 14.84
CA ILE A 301 9.90 26.50 15.66
C ILE A 301 11.08 27.30 15.15
N LYS A 302 11.68 28.12 16.02
CA LYS A 302 12.90 28.87 15.74
C LYS A 302 14.09 28.17 16.39
N ILE A 303 15.04 27.73 15.58
CA ILE A 303 16.29 27.10 16.05
C ILE A 303 17.44 28.09 15.89
N GLN A 304 18.14 28.39 16.98
CA GLN A 304 19.40 29.14 16.90
C GLN A 304 20.52 28.20 16.48
N LEU A 305 21.20 28.52 15.37
CA LEU A 305 22.31 27.73 14.85
C LEU A 305 23.61 28.16 15.54
N PRO A 306 24.38 27.24 16.14
CA PRO A 306 25.64 27.59 16.78
C PRO A 306 26.68 28.10 15.77
N PRO A 307 27.61 29.00 16.17
CA PRO A 307 28.67 29.48 15.30
C PRO A 307 29.50 28.31 14.75
N GLY A 308 29.67 28.25 13.43
CA GLY A 308 30.48 27.20 12.82
C GLY A 308 29.83 25.80 12.80
N PHE A 309 28.51 25.69 12.93
CA PHE A 309 27.80 24.39 12.87
C PHE A 309 28.02 23.55 11.59
N LEU A 310 28.56 24.15 10.53
CA LEU A 310 28.98 23.48 9.29
C LEU A 310 30.47 23.07 9.28
N ILE A 311 31.25 23.57 10.22
CA ILE A 311 32.69 23.31 10.33
C ILE A 311 32.87 21.86 10.79
N GLY A 312 33.55 21.05 9.98
CA GLY A 312 33.87 19.64 10.29
C GLY A 312 32.97 18.57 9.65
N ARG A 313 31.99 18.92 8.80
CA ARG A 313 31.07 17.96 8.13
C ARG A 313 30.38 16.97 9.10
N GLN A 314 30.15 17.39 10.34
CA GLN A 314 29.50 16.55 11.36
C GLN A 314 27.98 16.62 11.31
N LEU A 315 27.41 17.73 10.81
CA LEU A 315 25.97 17.86 10.59
C LEU A 315 25.52 16.93 9.46
N VAL A 316 24.55 16.07 9.75
CA VAL A 316 23.93 15.14 8.80
C VAL A 316 22.64 15.74 8.22
N GLY A 317 21.86 16.45 9.05
CA GLY A 317 20.64 17.11 8.59
C GLY A 317 19.79 17.66 9.72
N PHE A 318 18.49 17.81 9.44
CA PHE A 318 17.49 18.26 10.41
C PHE A 318 16.37 17.23 10.50
N ALA A 319 15.89 16.99 11.72
CA ALA A 319 14.74 16.14 12.01
C ALA A 319 13.58 16.99 12.54
N PHE A 320 12.36 16.65 12.12
CA PHE A 320 11.14 17.33 12.53
C PHE A 320 10.12 16.31 13.03
N CYS A 321 9.38 16.69 14.06
CA CYS A 321 8.27 15.91 14.60
C CYS A 321 7.07 16.82 14.81
N CYS A 322 5.89 16.34 14.45
CA CYS A 322 4.64 17.06 14.64
C CYS A 322 3.57 16.10 15.13
N VAL A 323 2.82 16.55 16.13
CA VAL A 323 1.64 15.85 16.63
C VAL A 323 0.41 16.58 16.14
N PHE A 324 -0.38 15.88 15.32
CA PHE A 324 -1.67 16.35 14.85
C PHE A 324 -2.77 15.74 15.71
N PHE A 325 -3.75 16.56 16.09
CA PHE A 325 -5.01 16.04 16.60
C PHE A 325 -5.98 15.90 15.43
N SER A 326 -6.52 14.70 15.25
CA SER A 326 -7.58 14.45 14.28
C SER A 326 -8.82 13.95 15.00
N ASN A 327 -9.94 14.64 14.80
CA ASN A 327 -11.26 14.19 15.20
C ASN A 327 -11.75 13.13 14.18
N PHE A 328 -11.10 11.95 14.16
CA PHE A 328 -11.58 10.81 13.40
C PHE A 328 -12.69 10.07 14.19
N ASP A 329 -13.77 10.77 14.56
CA ASP A 329 -14.99 10.11 15.07
C ASP A 329 -15.61 9.18 14.01
N ASN A 330 -15.27 9.42 12.74
CA ASN A 330 -15.46 8.49 11.65
C ASN A 330 -14.10 7.88 11.26
N LYS A 331 -14.04 6.55 11.13
CA LYS A 331 -12.90 5.86 10.51
C LYS A 331 -12.46 6.61 9.25
N PRO A 332 -11.17 6.91 9.03
CA PRO A 332 -10.72 7.49 7.77
C PRO A 332 -11.23 6.60 6.63
N ARG A 333 -11.96 7.18 5.67
CA ARG A 333 -12.41 6.40 4.51
C ARG A 333 -11.17 5.99 3.72
N ARG A 334 -11.14 4.74 3.20
CA ARG A 334 -10.01 4.22 2.40
C ARG A 334 -9.53 5.30 1.40
N GLY A 335 -8.26 5.73 1.53
CA GLY A 335 -7.64 6.72 0.64
C GLY A 335 -7.54 8.16 1.16
N GLU A 336 -7.89 8.42 2.43
CA GLU A 336 -7.50 9.67 3.09
C GLU A 336 -5.99 9.68 3.38
N HIS A 337 -5.30 10.72 2.91
CA HIS A 337 -3.86 10.89 3.11
C HIS A 337 -3.60 12.18 3.88
N LEU A 338 -2.76 12.11 4.92
CA LEU A 338 -2.17 13.30 5.54
C LEU A 338 -1.09 13.82 4.59
N SER A 339 -1.36 14.96 3.95
CA SER A 339 -0.33 15.69 3.22
C SER A 339 0.28 16.75 4.13
N HIS A 340 1.61 16.81 4.15
CA HIS A 340 2.37 17.89 4.77
C HIS A 340 3.28 18.52 3.71
N ALA A 341 3.48 19.82 3.79
CA ALA A 341 4.53 20.51 3.05
C ALA A 341 5.57 21.03 4.05
N SER A 342 6.85 20.85 3.75
CA SER A 342 7.94 21.51 4.45
C SER A 342 8.58 22.51 3.49
N VAL A 343 8.65 23.77 3.91
CA VAL A 343 9.28 24.85 3.15
C VAL A 343 10.38 25.44 4.01
N ILE A 344 11.52 25.77 3.41
CA ILE A 344 12.73 26.26 4.09
C ILE A 344 13.01 27.69 3.59
N HIS A 345 13.00 28.71 4.47
CA HIS A 345 13.18 30.12 4.11
C HIS A 345 14.29 30.84 4.87
N GLY A 346 15.08 31.67 4.17
CA GLY A 346 16.27 32.23 4.79
C GLY A 346 16.94 33.51 4.30
N ARG A 347 17.51 34.27 5.25
CA ARG A 347 18.29 35.53 5.07
C ARG A 347 19.79 35.40 5.40
N ASN A 348 20.63 36.04 4.59
CA ASN A 348 22.09 36.22 4.74
C ASN A 348 22.95 34.94 4.82
N PHE A 349 23.11 34.29 3.66
CA PHE A 349 24.23 33.38 3.41
C PHE A 349 24.92 33.81 2.11
N TYR A 350 26.16 34.28 2.21
CA TYR A 350 27.02 34.45 1.04
C TYR A 350 27.46 33.06 0.59
N ARG A 351 26.81 32.61 -0.49
CA ARG A 351 27.02 31.35 -1.24
C ARG A 351 26.60 30.06 -0.54
N GLU A 352 25.53 29.50 -1.12
CA GLU A 352 24.88 28.19 -0.94
C GLU A 352 24.32 27.85 0.45
N PHE A 353 23.05 27.45 0.43
CA PHE A 353 22.14 27.12 1.54
C PHE A 353 21.59 28.35 2.29
N ARG A 354 20.34 28.69 1.97
CA ARG A 354 19.57 29.76 2.62
C ARG A 354 18.92 29.18 3.90
N ARG A 355 18.92 29.98 5.00
CA ARG A 355 18.26 29.85 6.34
C ARG A 355 16.88 29.11 6.30
N TYR A 356 16.36 28.71 7.48
CA TYR A 356 15.29 27.73 7.67
C TYR A 356 14.19 28.23 8.64
N ASP A 357 12.93 28.28 8.20
CA ASP A 357 11.72 28.50 9.01
C ASP A 357 10.71 27.42 8.62
N PHE A 358 10.07 26.75 9.58
CA PHE A 358 9.24 25.56 9.35
C PHE A 358 7.75 25.89 9.42
N HIS A 359 7.00 25.57 8.36
CA HIS A 359 5.54 25.61 8.34
C HIS A 359 5.01 24.21 8.03
N LEU A 360 4.47 23.51 9.04
CA LEU A 360 3.74 22.26 8.81
C LEU A 360 2.24 22.56 8.71
N GLU A 361 1.73 22.53 7.48
CA GLU A 361 0.30 22.57 7.24
C GLU A 361 -0.21 21.14 7.03
N GLY A 362 -1.02 20.64 7.97
CA GLY A 362 -1.78 19.42 7.79
C GLY A 362 -3.03 19.72 6.97
N LYS A 363 -3.06 19.32 5.70
CA LYS A 363 -4.26 19.39 4.87
C LYS A 363 -4.88 18.00 4.76
N SER A 364 -6.07 17.83 5.34
CA SER A 364 -6.97 16.73 4.96
C SER A 364 -7.60 17.09 3.61
N THR A 365 -7.66 16.11 2.70
CA THR A 365 -8.22 16.25 1.35
C THR A 365 -9.70 16.68 1.32
N ARG A 366 -10.39 16.78 2.47
CA ARG A 366 -11.79 17.23 2.59
C ARG A 366 -12.01 18.44 3.51
N GLY A 367 -10.98 19.21 3.87
CA GLY A 367 -11.17 20.41 4.70
C GLY A 367 -11.46 20.12 6.17
N ILE A 368 -11.18 18.89 6.64
CA ILE A 368 -11.11 18.61 8.07
C ILE A 368 -9.77 19.20 8.55
N HIS A 369 -9.81 20.35 9.21
CA HIS A 369 -8.62 20.99 9.77
C HIS A 369 -8.01 20.08 10.86
N SER A 370 -7.02 19.26 10.51
CA SER A 370 -6.11 18.69 11.51
C SER A 370 -5.36 19.86 12.13
N LYS A 371 -5.62 20.14 13.41
CA LYS A 371 -4.90 21.19 14.13
C LYS A 371 -3.58 20.63 14.63
N LEU A 372 -2.49 21.32 14.29
CA LEU A 372 -1.19 21.07 14.87
C LEU A 372 -1.28 21.36 16.38
N LYS A 373 -0.86 20.40 17.20
CA LYS A 373 -0.93 20.53 18.67
C LYS A 373 0.44 20.76 19.27
N LYS A 374 1.43 20.00 18.79
CA LYS A 374 2.81 20.06 19.25
C LYS A 374 3.73 19.92 18.06
N CYS A 375 4.88 20.58 18.11
CA CYS A 375 5.94 20.36 17.15
C CYS A 375 7.29 20.36 17.85
N GLY A 376 8.23 19.61 17.27
CA GLY A 376 9.61 19.51 17.71
C GLY A 376 10.57 19.53 16.53
N ALA A 377 11.77 20.06 16.74
CA ALA A 377 12.82 20.07 15.74
C ALA A 377 14.21 19.85 16.37
N GLN A 378 15.07 19.14 15.64
CA GLN A 378 16.39 18.73 16.10
C GLN A 378 17.41 18.84 14.97
N MET A 379 18.59 19.38 15.29
CA MET A 379 19.77 19.24 14.42
C MET A 379 20.38 17.86 14.66
N VAL A 380 20.67 17.14 13.58
CA VAL A 380 21.18 15.77 13.66
C VAL A 380 22.64 15.75 13.22
N TYR A 381 23.51 15.39 14.15
CA TYR A 381 24.95 15.20 13.94
C TYR A 381 25.28 13.71 13.81
N LYS A 382 26.45 13.39 13.24
CA LYS A 382 26.91 11.99 13.10
C LYS A 382 26.95 11.24 14.44
N GLN A 383 27.35 11.93 15.51
CA GLN A 383 27.43 11.41 16.88
C GLN A 383 26.07 10.91 17.39
N ASP A 384 24.99 11.65 17.07
CA ASP A 384 23.61 11.29 17.47
C ASP A 384 23.13 9.95 16.86
N LEU A 385 23.83 9.50 15.80
CA LEU A 385 23.58 8.26 15.09
C LEU A 385 24.48 7.12 15.58
N GLU A 386 25.68 7.40 16.08
CA GLU A 386 26.65 6.38 16.53
C GLU A 386 26.26 5.71 17.86
N GLU A 387 25.50 6.40 18.73
CA GLU A 387 24.99 5.85 19.99
C GLU A 387 24.04 4.64 19.83
N MET A 388 23.57 4.35 18.61
CA MET A 388 22.72 3.17 18.34
C MET A 388 23.49 1.84 18.34
N ASP A 389 24.75 1.83 17.90
CA ASP A 389 25.50 0.59 17.69
C ASP A 389 25.91 -0.07 19.01
N GLN A 390 25.95 0.68 20.12
CA GLN A 390 26.33 0.15 21.44
C GLN A 390 25.19 -0.54 22.19
N THR A 391 23.93 -0.37 21.75
CA THR A 391 22.76 -0.98 22.39
C THR A 391 22.29 -2.29 21.74
N GLY A 392 22.98 -2.77 20.70
CA GLY A 392 22.63 -3.97 19.95
C GLY A 392 23.24 -5.29 20.45
N ASP A 393 24.23 -5.25 21.35
CA ASP A 393 24.96 -6.44 21.82
C ASP A 393 24.52 -6.94 23.21
N GLU A 394 23.48 -6.34 23.80
CA GLU A 394 22.90 -6.82 25.06
C GLU A 394 21.38 -6.99 24.94
N GLN A 395 20.92 -8.06 24.29
CA GLN A 395 19.75 -8.87 24.71
C GLN A 395 19.48 -10.08 23.81
#